data_AF-A0A7Y7ADV6-F1
#
_entry.id   AF-A0A7Y7ADV6-F1
#
_cell.length_a   1.000
_cell.length_b   1.000
_cell.length_c   1.000
_cell.angle_alpha   90.00
_cell.angle_beta   90.00
_cell.angle_gamma   90.00
#
_symmetry.space_group_name_H-M   'P 1'
#
loop_
_entity.id
_entity.type
_entity.pdbx_description
1 polymer ?
#
loop_
_entity_poly.entity_id
_entity_poly.type
_entity_poly.pdbx_seq_one_letter_code
_entity_poly.pdbx_strand_id
1 'polypeptide(L)'
;MKSTLTLIGFFLILSNLSVAQNVGIAEPAPNSKLDVVQTETTGNTLELTHGITANTSSAGWIKNSGTGYGLHVQNLLGTSNTAVARFLQLGTGTSAHGAVINMDAATVLGTTGLLIDQSGLGVGSYVSMANAGSTSSGYYVGHAGSGDGLTIFQTGTGMGIYNDVAAGYGVFNVLSSSSIGTINLMGAGGTGELIDVGTFDGAGVVVAAVDNVTTPTAGGDVFAFDGVVRTATPTGVFVNGGILAGNQHGLGHALWLQHSGTSGRNSEFTTTSGANADATIFALHQGQGSVVLAQNQSNAIAGTINVGDFSYTGTDVADHVGVQGSSTPSAGWGIGVVGQGGWYGVASLGDFTATGVKAFTIDHPQDPENKVLRHFSIESNEVLNLYRGMIILDGNGQATVELPTYFDEINTNVSYQLTAIGTPVQPYVLSEISGNTFEVAGEPNTKVSWTVYADRNDPYIQQNPEAKAVEVQKTGDRQGKYMNPELYGMPNSSAMFPKTETQTGSQRNPNVSQPALDNVRQKAANTQPVQMNQGNGPSEE
;
A
#
# COMPACT_ATOMS: atom_id res chain seq x y z
N MET A 1 -47.31 105.12 57.58
CA MET A 1 -48.75 105.43 57.73
C MET A 1 -49.51 104.44 56.85
N LYS A 2 -50.39 103.61 57.46
CA LYS A 2 -51.42 102.71 56.87
C LYS A 2 -50.90 101.51 56.04
N SER A 3 -50.99 100.28 56.58
CA SER A 3 -52.10 99.28 56.42
C SER A 3 -52.11 98.68 55.00
N THR A 4 -52.26 97.38 54.74
CA THR A 4 -53.20 96.43 55.35
C THR A 4 -52.79 95.01 54.94
N LEU A 5 -53.05 94.06 55.83
CA LEU A 5 -53.01 92.61 55.64
C LEU A 5 -54.08 92.15 54.63
N THR A 6 -53.78 91.22 53.73
CA THR A 6 -54.80 90.32 53.13
C THR A 6 -54.15 88.98 52.76
N LEU A 7 -54.68 87.92 53.37
CA LEU A 7 -54.33 86.52 53.18
C LEU A 7 -55.26 85.92 52.12
N ILE A 8 -54.73 85.32 51.05
CA ILE A 8 -55.48 84.44 50.13
C ILE A 8 -54.59 83.27 49.69
N GLY A 9 -55.00 82.05 50.07
CA GLY A 9 -55.25 80.95 49.13
C GLY A 9 -54.08 80.27 48.41
N PHE A 10 -53.74 79.09 48.93
CA PHE A 10 -53.02 77.96 48.32
C PHE A 10 -53.36 77.68 46.83
N PHE A 11 -52.34 77.42 46.00
CA PHE A 11 -52.22 76.22 45.14
C PHE A 11 -50.79 76.11 44.59
N LEU A 12 -49.92 75.41 45.33
CA LEU A 12 -48.59 75.02 44.83
C LEU A 12 -48.79 73.78 43.94
N ILE A 13 -48.67 73.96 42.63
CA ILE A 13 -48.49 72.84 41.71
C ILE A 13 -47.08 72.32 41.94
N LEU A 14 -46.93 71.33 42.82
CA LEU A 14 -45.71 70.53 42.91
C LEU A 14 -45.65 69.66 41.66
N SER A 15 -44.88 70.12 40.68
CA SER A 15 -44.30 69.24 39.66
C SER A 15 -43.55 68.12 40.39
N ASN A 16 -43.94 66.87 40.17
CA ASN A 16 -43.17 65.71 40.59
C ASN A 16 -41.76 65.77 39.97
N LEU A 17 -40.80 66.38 40.66
CA LEU A 17 -39.39 66.09 40.40
C LEU A 17 -39.15 64.67 40.91
N SER A 18 -39.20 63.70 39.99
CA SER A 18 -38.64 62.38 40.25
C SER A 18 -37.12 62.50 40.30
N VAL A 19 -36.57 62.90 41.44
CA VAL A 19 -35.12 62.80 41.67
C VAL A 19 -34.81 61.30 41.70
N ALA A 20 -33.98 60.84 40.78
CA ALA A 20 -33.53 59.45 40.78
C ALA A 20 -32.90 59.17 42.15
N GLN A 21 -33.51 58.27 42.94
CA GLN A 21 -32.92 57.78 44.19
C GLN A 21 -31.74 56.89 43.83
N ASN A 22 -30.59 57.50 43.61
CA ASN A 22 -29.32 56.82 43.43
C ASN A 22 -28.57 56.90 44.75
N VAL A 23 -28.00 55.79 45.19
CA VAL A 23 -27.21 55.71 46.43
C VAL A 23 -25.74 55.66 46.04
N GLY A 24 -24.98 56.68 46.41
CA GLY A 24 -23.53 56.72 46.26
C GLY A 24 -22.84 56.44 47.60
N ILE A 25 -21.87 55.54 47.62
CA ILE A 25 -20.94 55.34 48.75
C ILE A 25 -19.56 55.79 48.26
N ALA A 26 -19.06 56.89 48.84
CA ALA A 26 -17.84 57.60 48.42
C ALA A 26 -17.84 58.16 46.99
N GLU A 27 -18.98 58.13 46.28
CA GLU A 27 -19.22 58.79 44.99
C GLU A 27 -20.29 59.89 45.16
N PRO A 28 -19.94 61.19 45.09
CA PRO A 28 -20.89 62.29 45.31
C PRO A 28 -21.88 62.49 44.14
N ALA A 29 -21.64 61.92 42.96
CA ALA A 29 -22.52 62.03 41.79
C ALA A 29 -22.79 60.64 41.15
N PRO A 30 -23.53 59.74 41.83
CA PRO A 30 -23.70 58.36 41.41
C PRO A 30 -24.44 58.26 40.07
N ASN A 31 -23.82 57.60 39.10
CA ASN A 31 -24.38 57.41 37.75
C ASN A 31 -25.33 56.21 37.65
N SER A 32 -25.43 55.43 38.73
CA SER A 32 -26.22 54.21 38.83
C SER A 32 -27.04 54.19 40.11
N LYS A 33 -27.96 53.22 40.25
CA LYS A 33 -28.85 53.12 41.42
C LYS A 33 -28.10 52.84 42.73
N LEU A 34 -27.00 52.12 42.65
CA LEU A 34 -26.04 51.91 43.72
C LEU A 34 -24.64 52.02 43.10
N ASP A 35 -23.93 53.08 43.46
CA ASP A 35 -22.57 53.38 42.98
C ASP A 35 -21.62 53.36 44.19
N VAL A 36 -20.66 52.43 44.18
CA VAL A 36 -19.73 52.22 45.30
C VAL A 36 -18.32 52.31 44.76
N VAL A 37 -17.58 53.31 45.21
CA VAL A 37 -16.21 53.58 44.78
C VAL A 37 -15.28 53.39 45.96
N GLN A 38 -14.27 52.53 45.83
CA GLN A 38 -13.24 52.38 46.85
C GLN A 38 -12.06 53.29 46.55
N THR A 39 -11.78 54.22 47.46
CA THR A 39 -10.66 55.17 47.39
C THR A 39 -9.43 54.72 48.17
N GLU A 40 -9.57 53.68 49.00
CA GLU A 40 -8.52 53.15 49.86
C GLU A 40 -7.64 52.13 49.14
N THR A 41 -6.38 52.02 49.57
CA THR A 41 -5.38 51.15 48.92
C THR A 41 -5.55 49.65 49.24
N THR A 42 -6.45 49.29 50.17
CA THR A 42 -6.69 47.91 50.61
C THR A 42 -8.16 47.69 50.96
N GLY A 43 -8.66 46.47 50.81
CA GLY A 43 -10.03 46.06 51.14
C GLY A 43 -10.87 45.69 49.91
N ASN A 44 -12.04 45.10 50.13
CA ASN A 44 -13.00 44.78 49.06
C ASN A 44 -14.04 45.89 48.94
N THR A 45 -14.27 46.38 47.72
CA THR A 45 -15.32 47.39 47.45
C THR A 45 -16.73 46.88 47.80
N LEU A 46 -16.97 45.58 47.64
CA LEU A 46 -18.21 44.91 48.02
C LEU A 46 -17.92 43.46 48.46
N GLU A 47 -18.34 43.10 49.66
CA GLU A 47 -18.28 41.73 50.19
C GLU A 47 -19.69 41.29 50.64
N LEU A 48 -20.14 40.13 50.13
CA LEU A 48 -21.44 39.55 50.45
C LEU A 48 -21.22 38.15 51.03
N THR A 49 -21.52 37.97 52.31
CA THR A 49 -21.23 36.73 53.05
C THR A 49 -22.50 36.11 53.60
N HIS A 50 -22.67 34.81 53.36
CA HIS A 50 -23.71 33.98 53.96
C HIS A 50 -23.03 32.81 54.69
N GLY A 51 -23.09 32.81 56.03
CA GLY A 51 -22.30 31.91 56.87
C GLY A 51 -23.00 30.64 57.37
N ILE A 52 -24.23 30.36 56.92
CA ILE A 52 -25.02 29.22 57.43
C ILE A 52 -24.89 28.02 56.49
N THR A 53 -24.10 27.02 56.88
CA THR A 53 -23.78 25.85 56.06
C THR A 53 -24.95 24.90 55.76
N ALA A 54 -26.07 25.04 56.48
CA ALA A 54 -27.28 24.24 56.27
C ALA A 54 -28.34 24.91 55.36
N ASN A 55 -28.13 26.16 54.94
CA ASN A 55 -29.10 26.94 54.17
C ASN A 55 -28.68 27.00 52.70
N THR A 56 -29.62 26.72 51.80
CA THR A 56 -29.42 26.61 50.35
C THR A 56 -29.63 27.92 49.58
N SER A 57 -29.87 29.04 50.29
CA SER A 57 -30.08 30.36 49.68
C SER A 57 -28.78 30.99 49.20
N SER A 58 -28.85 31.82 48.16
CA SER A 58 -27.69 32.53 47.60
C SER A 58 -27.29 33.74 48.45
N ALA A 59 -25.97 34.00 48.59
CA ALA A 59 -25.45 35.22 49.21
C ALA A 59 -25.71 36.49 48.37
N GLY A 60 -25.90 36.32 47.05
CA GLY A 60 -26.37 37.35 46.14
C GLY A 60 -27.25 36.75 45.05
N TRP A 61 -28.37 37.39 44.72
CA TRP A 61 -29.26 37.01 43.62
C TRP A 61 -29.51 38.22 42.73
N ILE A 62 -28.96 38.20 41.51
CA ILE A 62 -29.13 39.28 40.53
C ILE A 62 -30.11 38.83 39.45
N LYS A 63 -31.26 39.52 39.32
CA LYS A 63 -32.22 39.31 38.23
C LYS A 63 -32.13 40.48 37.27
N ASN A 64 -31.86 40.21 36.00
CA ASN A 64 -31.91 41.22 34.95
C ASN A 64 -32.97 40.83 33.91
N SER A 65 -33.99 41.68 33.79
CA SER A 65 -35.06 41.53 32.79
C SER A 65 -34.89 42.50 31.61
N GLY A 66 -33.82 43.30 31.60
CA GLY A 66 -33.45 44.20 30.52
C GLY A 66 -32.48 43.55 29.52
N THR A 67 -32.19 44.28 28.44
CA THR A 67 -31.33 43.81 27.33
C THR A 67 -29.82 43.92 27.61
N GLY A 68 -29.42 44.50 28.75
CA GLY A 68 -28.02 44.65 29.16
C GLY A 68 -27.46 43.42 29.86
N TYR A 69 -26.24 43.51 30.39
CA TYR A 69 -25.61 42.43 31.15
C TYR A 69 -26.21 42.32 32.57
N GLY A 70 -26.51 41.10 33.01
CA GLY A 70 -26.91 40.84 34.39
C GLY A 70 -25.77 41.05 35.41
N LEU A 71 -24.54 40.76 35.00
CA LEU A 71 -23.31 41.04 35.75
C LEU A 71 -22.25 41.46 34.73
N HIS A 72 -21.64 42.64 34.91
CA HIS A 72 -20.59 43.16 34.04
C HIS A 72 -19.38 43.50 34.89
N VAL A 73 -18.28 42.78 34.69
CA VAL A 73 -17.04 42.95 35.47
C VAL A 73 -15.90 43.29 34.53
N GLN A 74 -15.17 44.36 34.84
CA GLN A 74 -14.10 44.88 34.00
C GLN A 74 -12.90 45.28 34.84
N ASN A 75 -11.70 45.11 34.30
CA ASN A 75 -10.50 45.76 34.79
C ASN A 75 -10.09 46.81 33.76
N LEU A 76 -10.09 48.08 34.17
CA LEU A 76 -9.81 49.22 33.29
C LEU A 76 -8.32 49.52 33.14
N LEU A 77 -7.46 48.91 33.97
CA LEU A 77 -6.03 49.07 33.89
C LEU A 77 -5.46 48.18 32.78
N GLY A 78 -5.10 48.78 31.65
CA GLY A 78 -4.61 48.06 30.47
C GLY A 78 -3.30 47.27 30.63
N THR A 79 -2.61 47.42 31.75
CA THR A 79 -1.39 46.65 32.10
C THR A 79 -1.64 45.61 33.20
N SER A 80 -2.87 45.45 33.68
CA SER A 80 -3.17 44.51 34.75
C SER A 80 -3.17 43.08 34.25
N ASN A 81 -2.50 42.20 35.00
CA ASN A 81 -2.47 40.76 34.75
C ASN A 81 -3.40 39.99 35.71
N THR A 82 -4.16 40.70 36.55
CA THR A 82 -5.09 40.07 37.50
C THR A 82 -6.40 39.66 36.82
N ALA A 83 -6.97 38.54 37.25
CA ALA A 83 -8.25 38.07 36.73
C ALA A 83 -9.37 39.06 37.06
N VAL A 84 -10.23 39.34 36.09
CA VAL A 84 -11.45 40.15 36.28
C VAL A 84 -12.46 39.45 37.19
N ALA A 85 -12.43 38.12 37.28
CA ALA A 85 -13.26 37.33 38.19
C ALA A 85 -12.50 36.08 38.66
N ARG A 86 -12.66 35.71 39.93
CA ARG A 86 -12.17 34.44 40.50
C ARG A 86 -13.34 33.69 41.14
N PHE A 87 -13.53 32.44 40.75
CA PHE A 87 -14.48 31.53 41.38
C PHE A 87 -13.68 30.47 42.13
N LEU A 88 -13.82 30.40 43.46
CA LEU A 88 -13.15 29.42 44.33
C LEU A 88 -14.20 28.61 45.07
N GLN A 89 -14.14 27.29 44.92
CA GLN A 89 -14.97 26.36 45.68
C GLN A 89 -14.09 25.52 46.62
N LEU A 90 -14.43 25.53 47.90
CA LEU A 90 -13.75 24.71 48.94
C LEU A 90 -14.57 23.47 49.35
N GLY A 91 -15.86 23.41 48.98
CA GLY A 91 -16.73 22.30 49.34
C GLY A 91 -16.41 21.01 48.57
N THR A 92 -16.42 19.87 49.24
CA THR A 92 -15.97 18.56 48.72
C THR A 92 -17.10 17.55 48.44
N GLY A 93 -18.36 17.99 48.47
CA GLY A 93 -19.52 17.13 48.23
C GLY A 93 -19.59 16.57 46.80
N THR A 94 -20.28 15.44 46.62
CA THR A 94 -20.37 14.67 45.35
C THR A 94 -21.07 15.39 44.17
N SER A 95 -21.54 16.63 44.37
CA SER A 95 -22.18 17.47 43.34
C SER A 95 -21.78 18.94 43.49
N ALA A 96 -20.56 19.16 43.98
CA ALA A 96 -19.94 20.48 44.03
C ALA A 96 -19.65 21.00 42.61
N HIS A 97 -20.24 22.15 42.25
CA HIS A 97 -19.95 22.84 40.99
C HIS A 97 -19.37 24.24 41.24
N GLY A 98 -18.18 24.51 40.68
CA GLY A 98 -17.49 25.80 40.87
C GLY A 98 -18.15 26.94 40.08
N ALA A 99 -18.68 26.61 38.89
CA ALA A 99 -19.53 27.47 38.09
C ALA A 99 -20.56 26.60 37.35
N VAL A 100 -21.82 27.03 37.30
CA VAL A 100 -22.90 26.37 36.54
C VAL A 100 -23.50 27.40 35.59
N ILE A 101 -23.51 27.09 34.31
CA ILE A 101 -24.17 27.88 33.26
C ILE A 101 -25.27 26.99 32.70
N ASN A 102 -26.53 27.39 32.89
CA ASN A 102 -27.70 26.61 32.45
C ASN A 102 -28.55 27.43 31.49
N MET A 103 -28.97 26.80 30.39
CA MET A 103 -29.89 27.39 29.41
C MET A 103 -31.23 26.67 29.50
N ASP A 104 -32.33 27.39 29.27
CA ASP A 104 -33.67 26.80 29.29
C ASP A 104 -33.81 25.76 28.16
N ALA A 105 -34.54 24.66 28.40
CA ALA A 105 -34.76 23.61 27.40
C ALA A 105 -35.51 24.11 26.15
N ALA A 106 -36.24 25.23 26.24
CA ALA A 106 -36.92 25.90 25.13
C ALA A 106 -36.06 26.96 24.42
N THR A 107 -34.76 27.06 24.73
CA THR A 107 -33.84 27.99 24.06
C THR A 107 -33.81 27.71 22.55
N VAL A 108 -33.93 28.75 21.73
CA VAL A 108 -33.98 28.63 20.26
C VAL A 108 -32.63 28.19 19.65
N LEU A 109 -32.70 27.48 18.52
CA LEU A 109 -31.52 27.05 17.75
C LEU A 109 -30.60 28.24 17.41
N GLY A 110 -29.29 28.05 17.58
CA GLY A 110 -28.27 29.08 17.31
C GLY A 110 -27.89 29.96 18.49
N THR A 111 -28.49 29.75 19.68
CA THR A 111 -28.11 30.49 20.89
C THR A 111 -26.83 29.92 21.52
N THR A 112 -25.95 30.79 22.03
CA THR A 112 -24.70 30.38 22.69
C THR A 112 -24.84 30.43 24.22
N GLY A 113 -24.58 29.30 24.90
CA GLY A 113 -24.64 29.24 26.37
C GLY A 113 -23.41 29.85 27.07
N LEU A 114 -22.21 29.65 26.51
CA LEU A 114 -20.96 30.24 26.96
C LEU A 114 -20.18 30.73 25.73
N LEU A 115 -19.92 32.04 25.65
CA LEU A 115 -19.06 32.64 24.62
C LEU A 115 -17.77 33.13 25.29
N ILE A 116 -16.63 32.68 24.77
CA ILE A 116 -15.32 33.20 25.11
C ILE A 116 -14.76 33.85 23.84
N ASP A 117 -14.78 35.18 23.77
CA ASP A 117 -14.24 35.96 22.65
C ASP A 117 -12.92 36.61 23.05
N GLN A 118 -11.84 36.25 22.35
CA GLN A 118 -10.47 36.59 22.71
C GLN A 118 -9.78 37.16 21.49
N SER A 119 -9.86 38.49 21.35
CA SER A 119 -9.29 39.22 20.21
C SER A 119 -7.81 39.62 20.40
N GLY A 120 -7.20 39.26 21.53
CA GLY A 120 -5.79 39.53 21.86
C GLY A 120 -4.84 38.37 21.51
N LEU A 121 -3.54 38.55 21.74
CA LEU A 121 -2.50 37.54 21.44
C LEU A 121 -2.41 36.40 22.48
N GLY A 122 -3.29 36.38 23.48
CA GLY A 122 -3.25 35.45 24.61
C GLY A 122 -3.98 34.12 24.38
N VAL A 123 -3.99 33.27 25.40
CA VAL A 123 -4.71 31.99 25.37
C VAL A 123 -6.21 32.23 25.57
N GLY A 124 -7.03 31.68 24.67
CA GLY A 124 -8.47 31.91 24.72
C GLY A 124 -9.18 31.21 25.88
N SER A 125 -8.89 29.92 26.08
CA SER A 125 -9.32 29.12 27.22
C SER A 125 -8.19 28.18 27.66
N TYR A 126 -8.03 28.00 28.98
CA TYR A 126 -7.01 27.12 29.56
C TYR A 126 -7.64 26.28 30.67
N VAL A 127 -7.68 24.96 30.47
CA VAL A 127 -8.23 24.00 31.43
C VAL A 127 -7.07 23.16 31.97
N SER A 128 -6.87 23.16 33.29
CA SER A 128 -5.77 22.44 33.94
C SER A 128 -6.27 21.61 35.11
N MET A 129 -5.90 20.34 35.13
CA MET A 129 -6.03 19.46 36.29
C MET A 129 -4.64 19.17 36.87
N ALA A 130 -4.23 19.91 37.89
CA ALA A 130 -2.89 19.77 38.47
C ALA A 130 -2.75 18.58 39.45
N ASN A 131 -3.84 17.97 39.89
CA ASN A 131 -3.80 16.84 40.82
C ASN A 131 -3.50 15.53 40.09
N ALA A 132 -2.26 15.06 40.17
CA ALA A 132 -1.78 13.83 39.55
C ALA A 132 -2.50 12.54 40.03
N GLY A 133 -3.24 12.59 41.15
CA GLY A 133 -4.04 11.46 41.66
C GLY A 133 -5.50 11.43 41.20
N SER A 134 -5.96 12.41 40.42
CA SER A 134 -7.35 12.49 39.94
C SER A 134 -7.63 11.48 38.83
N THR A 135 -8.72 10.72 38.94
CA THR A 135 -9.21 9.81 37.89
C THR A 135 -10.32 10.41 37.03
N SER A 136 -10.74 11.64 37.31
CA SER A 136 -11.79 12.36 36.56
C SER A 136 -11.26 13.01 35.28
N SER A 137 -12.14 13.22 34.30
CA SER A 137 -11.81 13.91 33.04
C SER A 137 -11.51 15.40 33.27
N GLY A 138 -10.45 15.92 32.64
CA GLY A 138 -10.13 17.35 32.68
C GLY A 138 -11.04 18.21 31.80
N TYR A 139 -11.56 17.63 30.74
CA TYR A 139 -12.57 18.23 29.90
C TYR A 139 -13.54 17.13 29.46
N TYR A 140 -14.83 17.28 29.80
CA TYR A 140 -15.87 16.32 29.49
C TYR A 140 -16.97 17.02 28.68
N VAL A 141 -17.27 16.48 27.50
CA VAL A 141 -18.34 16.98 26.65
C VAL A 141 -19.38 15.89 26.48
N GLY A 142 -20.58 16.12 27.02
CA GLY A 142 -21.74 15.26 26.82
C GLY A 142 -22.71 15.91 25.83
N HIS A 143 -23.03 15.23 24.74
CA HIS A 143 -23.99 15.70 23.74
C HIS A 143 -24.93 14.57 23.35
N ALA A 144 -26.23 14.73 23.63
CA ALA A 144 -27.27 13.73 23.34
C ALA A 144 -28.10 14.08 22.08
N GLY A 145 -27.85 15.24 21.46
CA GLY A 145 -28.56 15.71 20.27
C GLY A 145 -27.98 15.16 18.96
N SER A 146 -28.56 15.56 17.83
CA SER A 146 -28.13 15.16 16.48
C SER A 146 -27.06 16.05 15.84
N GLY A 147 -26.66 17.15 16.49
CA GLY A 147 -25.57 18.03 16.06
C GLY A 147 -24.17 17.56 16.48
N ASP A 148 -23.18 18.42 16.31
CA ASP A 148 -21.79 18.13 16.64
C ASP A 148 -21.56 18.18 18.15
N GLY A 149 -20.93 17.13 18.71
CA GLY A 149 -20.50 17.15 20.11
C GLY A 149 -19.32 18.10 20.36
N LEU A 150 -18.41 18.23 19.39
CA LEU A 150 -17.26 19.14 19.42
C LEU A 150 -16.88 19.55 18.00
N THR A 151 -16.84 20.87 17.73
CA THR A 151 -16.39 21.43 16.46
C THR A 151 -15.17 22.32 16.70
N ILE A 152 -14.12 22.15 15.89
CA ILE A 152 -12.88 22.95 15.97
C ILE A 152 -12.61 23.57 14.60
N PHE A 153 -12.56 24.91 14.54
CA PHE A 153 -12.18 25.65 13.33
C PHE A 153 -10.79 26.27 13.51
N GLN A 154 -9.83 25.85 12.68
CA GLN A 154 -8.54 26.52 12.56
C GLN A 154 -8.40 27.06 11.14
N THR A 155 -8.50 28.38 10.98
CA THR A 155 -8.41 29.07 9.68
C THR A 155 -7.02 29.65 9.42
N GLY A 156 -6.14 29.64 10.42
CA GLY A 156 -4.73 30.02 10.31
C GLY A 156 -3.82 28.86 9.87
N THR A 157 -2.50 29.11 9.87
CA THR A 157 -1.47 28.12 9.45
C THR A 157 -0.99 27.19 10.56
N GLY A 158 -1.54 27.35 11.77
CA GLY A 158 -1.20 26.57 12.96
C GLY A 158 -1.84 25.18 13.00
N MET A 159 -1.56 24.43 14.06
CA MET A 159 -2.19 23.12 14.28
C MET A 159 -3.64 23.31 14.74
N GLY A 160 -4.54 22.44 14.27
CA GLY A 160 -5.93 22.40 14.74
C GLY A 160 -6.06 21.68 16.09
N ILE A 161 -5.40 20.52 16.23
CA ILE A 161 -5.32 19.74 17.47
C ILE A 161 -3.86 19.32 17.66
N TYR A 162 -3.33 19.51 18.87
CA TYR A 162 -1.99 19.04 19.26
C TYR A 162 -2.11 18.25 20.56
N ASN A 163 -1.73 16.98 20.53
CA ASN A 163 -1.73 16.09 21.69
C ASN A 163 -0.28 15.68 21.96
N ASP A 164 0.24 16.06 23.13
CA ASP A 164 1.53 15.60 23.65
C ASP A 164 1.28 14.71 24.87
N VAL A 165 1.66 13.43 24.78
CA VAL A 165 1.36 12.41 25.79
C VAL A 165 2.63 11.68 26.17
N ALA A 166 3.09 11.92 27.40
CA ALA A 166 4.33 11.36 27.93
C ALA A 166 4.27 9.84 28.16
N ALA A 167 3.09 9.30 28.48
CA ALA A 167 2.82 7.86 28.61
C ALA A 167 1.30 7.58 28.53
N GLY A 168 0.91 6.44 27.96
CA GLY A 168 -0.49 6.03 27.82
C GLY A 168 -1.05 6.24 26.41
N TYR A 169 -2.38 6.30 26.28
CA TYR A 169 -3.03 6.47 24.98
C TYR A 169 -3.10 7.96 24.59
N GLY A 170 -2.56 8.30 23.42
CA GLY A 170 -2.65 9.66 22.86
C GLY A 170 -4.08 10.06 22.49
N VAL A 171 -4.78 9.15 21.81
CA VAL A 171 -6.20 9.25 21.48
C VAL A 171 -6.81 7.85 21.66
N PHE A 172 -7.91 7.75 22.41
CA PHE A 172 -8.64 6.49 22.59
C PHE A 172 -10.11 6.69 22.20
N ASN A 173 -10.50 6.12 21.06
CA ASN A 173 -11.84 6.23 20.52
C ASN A 173 -12.60 4.91 20.73
N VAL A 174 -13.71 4.94 21.47
CA VAL A 174 -14.68 3.84 21.52
C VAL A 174 -15.83 4.19 20.57
N LEU A 175 -15.89 3.51 19.42
CA LEU A 175 -16.84 3.81 18.36
C LEU A 175 -17.91 2.71 18.32
N SER A 176 -19.10 3.03 18.80
CA SER A 176 -20.27 2.13 18.75
C SER A 176 -21.21 2.45 17.58
N SER A 177 -20.70 3.10 16.53
CA SER A 177 -21.43 3.48 15.33
C SER A 177 -21.47 2.34 14.32
N SER A 178 -22.57 2.22 13.56
CA SER A 178 -22.72 1.28 12.44
C SER A 178 -22.46 1.91 11.07
N SER A 179 -21.89 3.11 11.01
CA SER A 179 -21.59 3.86 9.78
C SER A 179 -20.10 4.18 9.67
N ILE A 180 -19.71 5.45 9.74
CA ILE A 180 -18.31 5.88 9.63
C ILE A 180 -17.78 6.21 11.02
N GLY A 181 -16.64 5.63 11.40
CA GLY A 181 -15.97 5.89 12.67
C GLY A 181 -15.11 7.16 12.65
N THR A 182 -14.29 7.32 11.61
CA THR A 182 -13.39 8.46 11.38
C THR A 182 -13.30 8.75 9.88
N ILE A 183 -13.26 10.03 9.50
CA ILE A 183 -13.07 10.45 8.10
C ILE A 183 -12.14 11.65 8.02
N ASN A 184 -11.14 11.58 7.15
CA ASN A 184 -10.22 12.68 6.83
C ASN A 184 -10.48 13.14 5.39
N LEU A 185 -11.01 14.36 5.20
CA LEU A 185 -11.33 14.92 3.88
C LEU A 185 -10.38 16.08 3.54
N MET A 186 -9.70 16.01 2.39
CA MET A 186 -8.82 17.08 1.89
C MET A 186 -9.38 17.73 0.63
N GLY A 187 -9.78 19.00 0.74
CA GLY A 187 -10.34 19.76 -0.41
C GLY A 187 -9.30 20.40 -1.35
N ALA A 188 -8.02 20.46 -0.96
CA ALA A 188 -6.99 21.23 -1.65
C ALA A 188 -5.73 20.41 -2.06
N GLY A 189 -5.76 19.09 -1.91
CA GLY A 189 -4.58 18.20 -2.07
C GLY A 189 -3.63 18.24 -0.86
N GLY A 190 -2.98 17.11 -0.53
CA GLY A 190 -2.11 16.99 0.64
C GLY A 190 -1.92 15.54 1.12
N THR A 191 -1.39 15.36 2.34
CA THR A 191 -1.30 14.07 3.04
C THR A 191 -2.43 13.96 4.05
N GLY A 192 -3.36 13.00 3.85
CA GLY A 192 -4.56 12.86 4.68
C GLY A 192 -4.30 12.22 6.05
N GLU A 193 -3.27 11.39 6.13
CA GLU A 193 -2.79 10.75 7.35
C GLU A 193 -1.29 10.48 7.18
N LEU A 194 -0.48 10.84 8.18
CA LEU A 194 0.95 10.60 8.21
C LEU A 194 1.31 9.92 9.54
N ILE A 195 1.98 8.78 9.45
CA ILE A 195 2.43 8.01 10.61
C ILE A 195 3.96 7.94 10.54
N ASP A 196 4.64 8.72 11.39
CA ASP A 196 6.11 8.73 11.54
C ASP A 196 6.48 8.04 12.86
N VAL A 197 6.79 6.76 12.78
CA VAL A 197 7.35 6.00 13.91
C VAL A 197 8.86 6.25 13.87
N GLY A 198 9.38 6.96 14.87
CA GLY A 198 10.80 7.34 14.94
C GLY A 198 11.77 6.15 14.98
N THR A 199 13.03 6.36 15.35
CA THR A 199 14.08 5.32 15.35
C THR A 199 13.94 4.24 16.43
N PHE A 200 12.79 4.14 17.10
CA PHE A 200 12.54 3.22 18.21
C PHE A 200 11.68 2.04 17.73
N ASP A 201 11.82 0.88 18.39
CA ASP A 201 10.99 -0.29 18.09
C ASP A 201 9.51 0.02 18.33
N GLY A 202 8.67 -0.20 17.33
CA GLY A 202 7.23 0.08 17.43
C GLY A 202 6.43 -0.35 16.22
N ALA A 203 5.14 -0.58 16.42
CA ALA A 203 4.18 -0.81 15.33
C ALA A 203 3.42 0.48 15.01
N GLY A 204 3.24 0.81 13.73
CA GLY A 204 2.59 2.04 13.29
C GLY A 204 1.05 2.10 13.45
N VAL A 205 0.32 0.98 13.47
CA VAL A 205 -0.15 0.22 12.28
C VAL A 205 -0.64 -1.15 12.70
N VAL A 206 -1.53 -1.28 13.70
CA VAL A 206 -2.11 -2.57 14.10
C VAL A 206 -3.62 -2.58 13.88
N VAL A 207 -4.09 -3.51 13.05
CA VAL A 207 -5.51 -3.78 12.83
C VAL A 207 -5.81 -5.21 13.23
N ALA A 208 -6.71 -5.40 14.20
CA ALA A 208 -7.18 -6.70 14.63
C ALA A 208 -8.70 -6.79 14.38
N ALA A 209 -9.09 -7.57 13.38
CA ALA A 209 -10.47 -7.72 12.95
C ALA A 209 -10.93 -9.17 13.12
N VAL A 210 -10.98 -9.62 14.37
CA VAL A 210 -11.46 -10.95 14.76
C VAL A 210 -12.41 -10.81 15.94
N ASP A 211 -13.44 -11.65 15.98
CA ASP A 211 -14.25 -11.84 17.18
C ASP A 211 -13.47 -12.62 18.26
N ASN A 212 -12.53 -13.49 17.83
CA ASN A 212 -11.61 -14.24 18.68
C ASN A 212 -10.29 -14.58 17.94
N VAL A 213 -9.16 -14.14 18.50
CA VAL A 213 -7.80 -14.25 17.92
C VAL A 213 -7.26 -15.68 17.83
N THR A 214 -7.87 -16.63 18.53
CA THR A 214 -7.43 -18.03 18.60
C THR A 214 -8.34 -18.99 17.85
N THR A 215 -9.61 -18.64 17.66
CA THR A 215 -10.63 -19.43 16.95
C THR A 215 -11.71 -18.49 16.40
N PRO A 216 -11.60 -18.02 15.14
CA PRO A 216 -12.60 -17.12 14.56
C PRO A 216 -13.98 -17.78 14.49
N THR A 217 -15.01 -17.15 15.07
CA THR A 217 -16.38 -17.71 15.18
C THR A 217 -17.32 -16.99 14.22
N ALA A 218 -17.18 -17.29 12.93
CA ALA A 218 -18.11 -16.96 11.84
C ALA A 218 -18.39 -15.47 11.51
N GLY A 219 -17.99 -15.08 10.29
CA GLY A 219 -18.88 -14.40 9.32
C GLY A 219 -18.75 -12.88 9.11
N GLY A 220 -18.01 -12.48 8.07
CA GLY A 220 -18.06 -11.14 7.44
C GLY A 220 -16.84 -10.89 6.55
N ASP A 221 -17.00 -10.20 5.42
CA ASP A 221 -15.86 -9.68 4.65
C ASP A 221 -15.23 -8.53 5.45
N VAL A 222 -13.96 -8.66 5.82
CA VAL A 222 -13.24 -7.59 6.53
C VAL A 222 -12.01 -7.17 5.75
N PHE A 223 -11.91 -5.88 5.48
CA PHE A 223 -10.71 -5.25 4.95
C PHE A 223 -9.99 -4.54 6.09
N ALA A 224 -8.77 -4.99 6.41
CA ALA A 224 -7.91 -4.26 7.34
C ALA A 224 -7.50 -2.89 6.76
N PHE A 225 -7.47 -2.80 5.44
CA PHE A 225 -7.22 -1.59 4.69
C PHE A 225 -7.88 -1.71 3.30
N ASP A 226 -8.75 -0.75 2.96
CA ASP A 226 -9.35 -0.59 1.64
C ASP A 226 -9.10 0.84 1.17
N GLY A 227 -8.45 0.99 0.01
CA GLY A 227 -7.97 2.27 -0.50
C GLY A 227 -8.44 2.51 -1.92
N VAL A 228 -9.07 3.66 -2.16
CA VAL A 228 -9.46 4.10 -3.50
C VAL A 228 -8.70 5.36 -3.86
N VAL A 229 -7.80 5.27 -4.85
CA VAL A 229 -7.08 6.43 -5.39
C VAL A 229 -7.65 6.78 -6.75
N ARG A 230 -8.12 8.01 -6.89
CA ARG A 230 -8.54 8.58 -8.18
C ARG A 230 -7.55 9.67 -8.56
N THR A 231 -6.77 9.40 -9.60
CA THR A 231 -5.87 10.38 -10.19
C THR A 231 -6.59 11.18 -11.27
N ALA A 232 -6.21 12.44 -11.46
CA ALA A 232 -6.70 13.24 -12.57
C ALA A 232 -6.21 12.65 -13.91
N THR A 233 -6.97 12.88 -14.99
CA THR A 233 -6.47 12.60 -16.34
C THR A 233 -5.20 13.45 -16.58
N PRO A 234 -4.07 12.85 -17.00
CA PRO A 234 -2.84 13.60 -17.22
C PRO A 234 -3.05 14.72 -18.24
N THR A 235 -2.78 15.96 -17.84
CA THR A 235 -2.62 17.12 -18.75
C THR A 235 -1.13 17.40 -19.06
N GLY A 236 -0.23 16.59 -18.50
CA GLY A 236 1.24 16.59 -18.69
C GLY A 236 1.83 15.18 -18.61
N VAL A 237 3.15 15.04 -18.43
CA VAL A 237 3.88 13.77 -18.67
C VAL A 237 3.58 12.66 -17.63
N PHE A 238 3.22 12.99 -16.38
CA PHE A 238 2.91 11.98 -15.35
C PHE A 238 1.80 12.44 -14.38
N VAL A 239 0.90 11.52 -14.01
CA VAL A 239 0.05 11.66 -12.83
C VAL A 239 0.34 10.49 -11.91
N ASN A 240 0.84 10.80 -10.71
CA ASN A 240 1.19 9.80 -9.70
C ASN A 240 -0.01 9.52 -8.79
N GLY A 241 -0.33 8.24 -8.61
CA GLY A 241 -1.26 7.77 -7.60
C GLY A 241 -0.90 6.36 -7.20
N GLY A 242 -0.86 6.10 -5.90
CA GLY A 242 -0.60 4.79 -5.35
C GLY A 242 -1.34 4.66 -4.03
N ILE A 243 -1.95 3.51 -3.81
CA ILE A 243 -2.65 3.21 -2.56
C ILE A 243 -1.62 2.98 -1.44
N LEU A 244 -0.52 2.29 -1.77
CA LEU A 244 0.61 2.02 -0.88
C LEU A 244 1.90 2.55 -1.52
N ALA A 245 2.63 3.39 -0.81
CA ALA A 245 3.94 3.90 -1.21
C ALA A 245 4.80 4.12 0.03
N GLY A 246 6.07 3.73 -0.02
CA GLY A 246 6.98 3.88 1.10
C GLY A 246 8.44 3.68 0.70
N ASN A 247 9.34 4.29 1.47
CA ASN A 247 10.78 4.06 1.39
C ASN A 247 11.24 3.41 2.69
N GLN A 248 11.81 2.22 2.60
CA GLN A 248 12.45 1.58 3.74
C GLN A 248 13.96 1.79 3.67
N HIS A 249 14.54 2.16 4.81
CA HIS A 249 15.98 2.19 5.02
C HIS A 249 16.38 1.12 6.04
N GLY A 250 17.63 0.66 5.99
CA GLY A 250 18.16 -0.35 6.92
C GLY A 250 17.81 -1.79 6.55
N LEU A 251 17.79 -2.67 7.55
CA LEU A 251 17.49 -4.09 7.40
C LEU A 251 16.02 -4.36 7.72
N GLY A 252 15.32 -5.12 6.89
CA GLY A 252 13.94 -5.55 7.15
C GLY A 252 13.14 -5.83 5.88
N HIS A 253 11.82 -5.88 6.00
CA HIS A 253 10.89 -6.14 4.90
C HIS A 253 10.02 -4.92 4.64
N ALA A 254 10.00 -4.46 3.39
CA ALA A 254 9.13 -3.35 3.00
C ALA A 254 7.66 -3.78 2.95
N LEU A 255 7.45 -5.06 2.64
CA LEU A 255 6.15 -5.73 2.64
C LEU A 255 6.33 -7.18 3.09
N TRP A 256 5.59 -7.59 4.11
CA TRP A 256 5.49 -8.98 4.56
C TRP A 256 4.02 -9.39 4.53
N LEU A 257 3.70 -10.42 3.75
CA LEU A 257 2.34 -10.95 3.62
C LEU A 257 2.33 -12.43 4.00
N GLN A 258 1.52 -12.78 5.00
CA GLN A 258 1.37 -14.16 5.46
C GLN A 258 -0.11 -14.53 5.54
N HIS A 259 -0.44 -15.65 4.91
CA HIS A 259 -1.78 -16.23 4.91
C HIS A 259 -1.71 -17.67 5.40
N SER A 260 -2.31 -17.95 6.56
CA SER A 260 -2.31 -19.27 7.20
C SER A 260 -3.65 -20.01 7.08
N GLY A 261 -4.60 -19.47 6.30
CA GLY A 261 -5.88 -20.13 6.04
C GLY A 261 -5.71 -21.40 5.19
N THR A 262 -6.63 -22.35 5.35
CA THR A 262 -6.64 -23.61 4.58
C THR A 262 -7.08 -23.42 3.12
N SER A 263 -7.60 -22.25 2.78
CA SER A 263 -8.02 -21.82 1.44
C SER A 263 -7.88 -20.30 1.32
N GLY A 264 -7.72 -19.78 0.11
CA GLY A 264 -7.54 -18.35 -0.18
C GLY A 264 -6.22 -18.04 -0.89
N ARG A 265 -6.03 -16.77 -1.26
CA ARG A 265 -4.81 -16.26 -1.92
C ARG A 265 -4.10 -15.30 -0.97
N ASN A 266 -2.77 -15.41 -0.84
CA ASN A 266 -1.97 -14.50 -0.01
C ASN A 266 -1.91 -13.08 -0.59
N SER A 267 -1.84 -12.98 -1.91
CA SER A 267 -1.82 -11.71 -2.66
C SER A 267 -2.40 -11.91 -4.05
N GLU A 268 -3.13 -10.91 -4.55
CA GLU A 268 -3.66 -10.86 -5.90
C GLU A 268 -3.34 -9.50 -6.53
N PHE A 269 -2.86 -9.51 -7.77
CA PHE A 269 -2.52 -8.32 -8.54
C PHE A 269 -3.27 -8.38 -9.87
N THR A 270 -4.11 -7.38 -10.15
CA THR A 270 -5.00 -7.41 -11.31
C THR A 270 -5.07 -6.06 -11.99
N THR A 271 -4.81 -6.04 -13.30
CA THR A 271 -5.12 -4.92 -14.19
C THR A 271 -6.37 -5.27 -14.99
N THR A 272 -7.47 -4.54 -14.78
CA THR A 272 -8.78 -4.87 -15.38
C THR A 272 -9.06 -4.15 -16.70
N SER A 273 -8.34 -3.07 -17.00
CA SER A 273 -8.52 -2.33 -18.24
C SER A 273 -7.81 -3.03 -19.40
N GLY A 274 -8.57 -3.52 -20.39
CA GLY A 274 -8.01 -4.10 -21.62
C GLY A 274 -7.26 -3.12 -22.52
N ALA A 275 -7.32 -1.81 -22.22
CA ALA A 275 -6.55 -0.79 -22.92
C ALA A 275 -5.20 -0.48 -22.25
N ASN A 276 -4.91 -1.06 -21.08
CA ASN A 276 -3.65 -0.85 -20.38
C ASN A 276 -2.57 -1.79 -20.94
N ALA A 277 -1.43 -1.23 -21.38
CA ALA A 277 -0.29 -1.96 -21.92
C ALA A 277 0.86 -2.14 -20.92
N ASP A 278 0.73 -1.61 -19.70
CA ASP A 278 1.75 -1.70 -18.65
C ASP A 278 1.72 -3.07 -17.97
N ALA A 279 2.86 -3.45 -17.39
CA ALA A 279 2.96 -4.68 -16.61
C ALA A 279 2.17 -4.58 -15.30
N THR A 280 1.37 -5.59 -14.98
CA THR A 280 0.66 -5.70 -13.69
C THR A 280 1.63 -5.78 -12.51
N ILE A 281 2.80 -6.40 -12.70
CA ILE A 281 3.87 -6.47 -11.71
C ILE A 281 5.17 -6.04 -12.38
N PHE A 282 5.81 -5.00 -11.84
CA PHE A 282 7.14 -4.53 -12.24
C PHE A 282 8.06 -4.52 -11.01
N ALA A 283 9.21 -5.18 -11.11
CA ALA A 283 10.18 -5.30 -10.02
C ALA A 283 11.60 -5.08 -10.54
N LEU A 284 12.40 -4.34 -9.78
CA LEU A 284 13.78 -4.01 -10.12
C LEU A 284 14.66 -4.22 -8.88
N HIS A 285 15.78 -4.91 -9.06
CA HIS A 285 16.79 -5.08 -8.01
C HIS A 285 18.16 -4.68 -8.56
N GLN A 286 18.84 -3.77 -7.87
CA GLN A 286 20.19 -3.32 -8.22
C GLN A 286 21.28 -4.08 -7.43
N GLY A 287 20.89 -4.94 -6.49
CA GLY A 287 21.79 -5.82 -5.74
C GLY A 287 22.01 -7.16 -6.45
N GLN A 288 22.66 -8.09 -5.73
CA GLN A 288 23.09 -9.39 -6.29
C GLN A 288 22.05 -10.52 -6.15
N GLY A 289 20.97 -10.30 -5.40
CA GLY A 289 19.92 -11.31 -5.16
C GLY A 289 18.90 -11.42 -6.29
N SER A 290 18.11 -12.49 -6.29
CA SER A 290 17.01 -12.66 -7.25
C SER A 290 15.94 -11.57 -7.09
N VAL A 291 15.42 -11.05 -8.21
CA VAL A 291 14.26 -10.13 -8.20
C VAL A 291 13.01 -10.85 -7.70
N VAL A 292 12.84 -12.13 -8.10
CA VAL A 292 11.77 -13.01 -7.65
C VAL A 292 12.38 -14.34 -7.24
N LEU A 293 12.06 -14.81 -6.04
CA LEU A 293 12.37 -16.15 -5.56
C LEU A 293 11.06 -16.81 -5.11
N ALA A 294 10.69 -17.92 -5.74
CA ALA A 294 9.51 -18.70 -5.41
C ALA A 294 9.90 -20.13 -5.09
N GLN A 295 9.34 -20.70 -4.03
CA GLN A 295 9.63 -22.06 -3.57
C GLN A 295 8.36 -22.71 -3.00
N ASN A 296 8.21 -24.00 -3.25
CA ASN A 296 7.22 -24.84 -2.59
C ASN A 296 7.96 -25.98 -1.87
N GLN A 297 7.62 -26.23 -0.61
CA GLN A 297 8.26 -27.24 0.25
C GLN A 297 7.26 -28.28 0.79
N SER A 298 6.08 -28.41 0.16
CA SER A 298 5.06 -29.37 0.59
C SER A 298 5.57 -30.81 0.42
N ASN A 299 5.57 -31.57 1.52
CA ASN A 299 5.90 -33.00 1.53
C ASN A 299 4.67 -33.93 1.46
N ALA A 300 3.46 -33.35 1.48
CA ALA A 300 2.21 -34.09 1.34
C ALA A 300 1.70 -33.91 -0.10
N ILE A 301 2.09 -34.83 -0.99
CA ILE A 301 1.87 -34.67 -2.44
C ILE A 301 0.87 -35.72 -2.94
N ALA A 302 -0.20 -35.26 -3.57
CA ALA A 302 -1.12 -36.07 -4.38
C ALA A 302 -1.08 -35.56 -5.84
N GLY A 303 -0.01 -35.90 -6.58
CA GLY A 303 0.14 -35.52 -8.00
C GLY A 303 1.32 -34.58 -8.28
N THR A 304 1.23 -33.79 -9.35
CA THR A 304 2.26 -32.82 -9.74
C THR A 304 1.93 -31.45 -9.16
N ILE A 305 2.92 -30.77 -8.59
CA ILE A 305 2.79 -29.40 -8.09
C ILE A 305 3.52 -28.45 -9.04
N ASN A 306 2.82 -27.44 -9.55
CA ASN A 306 3.43 -26.34 -10.28
C ASN A 306 3.79 -25.22 -9.29
N VAL A 307 5.07 -24.84 -9.21
CA VAL A 307 5.53 -23.73 -8.36
C VAL A 307 5.22 -22.38 -8.99
N GLY A 308 5.24 -22.31 -10.33
CA GLY A 308 4.81 -21.16 -11.12
C GLY A 308 4.05 -21.64 -12.35
N ASP A 309 3.00 -20.91 -12.70
CA ASP A 309 2.19 -21.14 -13.90
C ASP A 309 2.12 -19.82 -14.67
N PHE A 310 2.52 -19.86 -15.94
CA PHE A 310 2.53 -18.71 -16.84
C PHE A 310 1.82 -19.12 -18.12
N SER A 311 0.59 -18.63 -18.31
CA SER A 311 -0.27 -19.02 -19.41
C SER A 311 -0.97 -17.82 -20.04
N TYR A 312 -1.12 -17.89 -21.36
CA TYR A 312 -2.03 -17.05 -22.11
C TYR A 312 -3.27 -17.87 -22.46
N THR A 313 -4.44 -17.43 -21.99
CA THR A 313 -5.73 -18.12 -22.19
C THR A 313 -6.74 -17.26 -22.94
N GLY A 314 -6.30 -16.12 -23.49
CA GLY A 314 -7.12 -15.28 -24.34
C GLY A 314 -7.40 -15.92 -25.70
N THR A 315 -8.31 -15.32 -26.45
CA THR A 315 -8.79 -15.84 -27.74
C THR A 315 -8.17 -15.13 -28.95
N ASP A 316 -7.17 -14.28 -28.75
CA ASP A 316 -6.50 -13.58 -29.85
C ASP A 316 -5.71 -14.55 -30.75
N VAL A 317 -5.56 -14.17 -32.02
CA VAL A 317 -5.00 -15.01 -33.08
C VAL A 317 -3.53 -14.70 -33.41
N ALA A 318 -2.94 -13.69 -32.79
CA ALA A 318 -1.53 -13.34 -32.97
C ALA A 318 -0.61 -14.30 -32.18
N ASP A 319 0.71 -14.10 -32.33
CA ASP A 319 1.70 -14.84 -31.56
C ASP A 319 1.76 -14.33 -30.12
N HIS A 320 1.68 -15.25 -29.15
CA HIS A 320 1.75 -14.94 -27.72
C HIS A 320 2.91 -15.70 -27.09
N VAL A 321 3.56 -15.07 -26.10
CA VAL A 321 4.69 -15.65 -25.39
C VAL A 321 4.30 -15.78 -23.92
N GLY A 322 4.26 -17.02 -23.41
CA GLY A 322 3.98 -17.27 -21.99
C GLY A 322 5.16 -16.87 -21.09
N VAL A 323 6.38 -17.25 -21.47
CA VAL A 323 7.61 -16.93 -20.74
C VAL A 323 8.69 -16.47 -21.72
N GLN A 324 9.26 -15.29 -21.45
CA GLN A 324 10.42 -14.76 -22.20
C GLN A 324 11.60 -14.56 -21.24
N GLY A 325 12.68 -15.32 -21.45
CA GLY A 325 13.93 -15.18 -20.71
C GLY A 325 15.02 -14.53 -21.57
N SER A 326 15.68 -13.49 -21.05
CA SER A 326 16.79 -12.81 -21.72
C SER A 326 17.88 -12.45 -20.73
N SER A 327 19.14 -12.68 -21.10
CA SER A 327 20.32 -12.32 -20.31
C SER A 327 21.42 -11.87 -21.26
N THR A 328 21.82 -10.60 -21.14
CA THR A 328 22.79 -9.95 -22.03
C THR A 328 23.83 -9.12 -21.26
N PRO A 329 24.51 -9.67 -20.23
CA PRO A 329 25.61 -8.95 -19.59
C PRO A 329 26.71 -8.57 -20.57
N SER A 330 27.51 -7.57 -20.17
CA SER A 330 28.66 -7.10 -20.95
C SER A 330 29.63 -8.25 -21.26
N ALA A 331 30.25 -8.21 -22.45
CA ALA A 331 31.10 -9.26 -23.03
C ALA A 331 30.36 -10.49 -23.61
N GLY A 332 29.04 -10.43 -23.76
CA GLY A 332 28.27 -11.44 -24.52
C GLY A 332 28.06 -12.76 -23.79
N TRP A 333 28.44 -12.83 -22.51
CA TRP A 333 27.99 -13.87 -21.60
C TRP A 333 26.49 -13.72 -21.39
N GLY A 334 25.77 -14.79 -21.07
CA GLY A 334 24.34 -14.71 -20.85
C GLY A 334 23.64 -16.05 -21.03
N ILE A 335 22.77 -16.40 -20.09
CA ILE A 335 21.87 -17.54 -20.22
C ILE A 335 20.45 -17.03 -20.01
N GLY A 336 19.61 -17.12 -21.04
CA GLY A 336 18.23 -16.67 -20.96
C GLY A 336 17.39 -17.53 -20.00
N VAL A 337 17.55 -18.86 -20.08
CA VAL A 337 16.86 -19.84 -19.23
C VAL A 337 17.81 -20.99 -18.88
N VAL A 338 17.89 -21.34 -17.61
CA VAL A 338 18.57 -22.56 -17.11
C VAL A 338 17.50 -23.49 -16.54
N GLY A 339 17.40 -24.69 -17.08
CA GLY A 339 16.51 -25.74 -16.58
C GLY A 339 17.29 -26.87 -15.91
N GLN A 340 16.85 -27.29 -14.73
CA GLN A 340 17.42 -28.43 -14.01
C GLN A 340 16.29 -29.31 -13.49
N GLY A 341 16.37 -30.61 -13.75
CA GLY A 341 15.43 -31.59 -13.24
C GLY A 341 16.11 -32.95 -13.06
N GLY A 342 15.58 -33.77 -12.14
CA GLY A 342 16.09 -35.12 -11.91
C GLY A 342 15.82 -36.09 -13.06
N TRP A 343 14.91 -35.72 -13.98
CA TRP A 343 14.62 -36.47 -15.20
C TRP A 343 14.95 -35.66 -16.46
N TYR A 344 14.26 -34.55 -16.68
CA TYR A 344 14.53 -33.62 -17.79
C TYR A 344 14.82 -32.21 -17.26
N GLY A 345 15.84 -31.56 -17.79
CA GLY A 345 16.06 -30.12 -17.55
C GLY A 345 15.05 -29.25 -18.27
N VAL A 346 14.60 -29.66 -19.46
CA VAL A 346 13.54 -29.03 -20.26
C VAL A 346 12.73 -30.14 -20.93
N ALA A 347 11.40 -30.05 -20.88
CA ALA A 347 10.49 -30.91 -21.61
C ALA A 347 9.57 -30.04 -22.49
N SER A 348 9.51 -30.34 -23.80
CA SER A 348 8.62 -29.68 -24.75
C SER A 348 7.41 -30.56 -25.01
N LEU A 349 6.20 -30.07 -24.72
CA LEU A 349 4.96 -30.73 -25.07
C LEU A 349 4.49 -30.24 -26.45
N GLY A 350 5.12 -30.79 -27.49
CA GLY A 350 4.97 -30.36 -28.88
C GLY A 350 6.33 -30.12 -29.54
N ASP A 351 6.32 -29.46 -30.69
CA ASP A 351 7.52 -29.22 -31.48
C ASP A 351 8.51 -28.26 -30.79
N PHE A 352 9.80 -28.48 -31.03
CA PHE A 352 10.89 -27.64 -30.55
C PHE A 352 11.56 -26.91 -31.71
N THR A 353 11.74 -25.60 -31.59
CA THR A 353 12.41 -24.77 -32.60
C THR A 353 13.64 -24.08 -32.03
N ALA A 354 14.64 -23.84 -32.88
CA ALA A 354 15.85 -23.09 -32.56
C ALA A 354 16.28 -22.28 -33.78
N THR A 355 16.68 -21.02 -33.58
CA THR A 355 17.24 -20.17 -34.65
C THR A 355 18.73 -20.39 -34.84
N GLY A 356 19.37 -21.14 -33.94
CA GLY A 356 20.76 -21.59 -34.00
C GLY A 356 20.86 -23.11 -34.08
N VAL A 357 22.02 -23.64 -33.69
CA VAL A 357 22.30 -25.08 -33.75
C VAL A 357 21.69 -25.85 -32.57
N LYS A 358 21.26 -27.09 -32.82
CA LYS A 358 20.78 -28.02 -31.78
C LYS A 358 21.95 -28.86 -31.28
N ALA A 359 22.50 -28.49 -30.13
CA ALA A 359 23.69 -29.11 -29.58
C ALA A 359 23.52 -29.53 -28.12
N PHE A 360 24.17 -30.62 -27.73
CA PHE A 360 24.53 -30.85 -26.32
C PHE A 360 26.01 -30.58 -26.12
N THR A 361 26.36 -30.09 -24.94
CA THR A 361 27.73 -29.72 -24.58
C THR A 361 28.16 -30.54 -23.37
N ILE A 362 29.36 -31.09 -23.42
CA ILE A 362 30.02 -31.78 -22.32
C ILE A 362 31.44 -31.23 -22.17
N ASP A 363 32.08 -31.51 -21.04
CA ASP A 363 33.50 -31.22 -20.88
C ASP A 363 34.33 -32.00 -21.91
N HIS A 364 35.39 -31.39 -22.42
CA HIS A 364 36.26 -32.07 -23.37
C HIS A 364 37.00 -33.23 -22.68
N PRO A 365 36.92 -34.48 -23.17
CA PRO A 365 37.38 -35.66 -22.43
C PRO A 365 38.90 -35.70 -22.15
N GLN A 366 39.72 -34.97 -22.92
CA GLN A 366 41.16 -34.86 -22.70
C GLN A 366 41.62 -33.50 -22.15
N ASP A 367 40.72 -32.50 -22.05
CA ASP A 367 41.09 -31.14 -21.63
C ASP A 367 39.87 -30.39 -21.05
N PRO A 368 39.24 -30.92 -19.99
CA PRO A 368 37.96 -30.42 -19.48
C PRO A 368 38.08 -29.03 -18.86
N GLU A 369 39.27 -28.65 -18.37
CA GLU A 369 39.50 -27.34 -17.74
C GLU A 369 39.50 -26.17 -18.75
N ASN A 370 39.88 -26.42 -20.00
CA ASN A 370 40.08 -25.37 -21.01
C ASN A 370 39.15 -25.48 -22.21
N LYS A 371 38.49 -26.63 -22.40
CA LYS A 371 37.69 -26.91 -23.60
C LYS A 371 36.36 -27.58 -23.25
N VAL A 372 35.36 -27.23 -24.05
CA VAL A 372 34.09 -27.95 -24.14
C VAL A 372 34.03 -28.74 -25.45
N LEU A 373 33.37 -29.88 -25.42
CA LEU A 373 33.04 -30.68 -26.61
C LEU A 373 31.54 -30.56 -26.88
N ARG A 374 31.20 -30.22 -28.12
CA ARG A 374 29.81 -30.10 -28.58
C ARG A 374 29.51 -31.20 -29.58
N HIS A 375 28.35 -31.81 -29.40
CA HIS A 375 27.75 -32.71 -30.39
C HIS A 375 26.44 -32.10 -30.86
N PHE A 376 26.10 -32.38 -32.11
CA PHE A 376 24.97 -31.77 -32.79
C PHE A 376 23.97 -32.85 -33.20
N SER A 377 22.69 -32.49 -33.17
CA SER A 377 21.67 -33.27 -33.85
C SER A 377 21.96 -33.30 -35.35
N ILE A 378 21.66 -34.41 -36.02
CA ILE A 378 21.68 -34.48 -37.48
C ILE A 378 20.60 -33.52 -38.00
N GLU A 379 20.97 -32.65 -38.95
CA GLU A 379 20.05 -31.71 -39.59
C GLU A 379 19.86 -32.12 -41.06
N SER A 380 18.62 -32.43 -41.43
CA SER A 380 18.20 -32.82 -42.77
C SER A 380 16.91 -32.07 -43.12
N ASN A 381 16.60 -31.97 -44.42
CA ASN A 381 15.27 -31.58 -44.87
C ASN A 381 14.22 -32.68 -44.59
N GLU A 382 14.65 -33.89 -44.24
CA GLU A 382 13.78 -35.03 -43.91
C GLU A 382 13.86 -35.36 -42.41
N VAL A 383 12.77 -35.89 -41.85
CA VAL A 383 12.76 -36.41 -40.47
C VAL A 383 13.28 -37.84 -40.49
N LEU A 384 14.61 -37.99 -40.47
CA LEU A 384 15.28 -39.28 -40.70
C LEU A 384 15.58 -40.03 -39.39
N ASN A 385 15.34 -41.34 -39.42
CA ASN A 385 15.91 -42.29 -38.48
C ASN A 385 17.14 -42.97 -39.12
N LEU A 386 18.21 -43.12 -38.33
CA LEU A 386 19.46 -43.71 -38.78
C LEU A 386 19.81 -44.92 -37.91
N TYR A 387 20.06 -46.05 -38.57
CA TYR A 387 20.52 -47.28 -37.93
C TYR A 387 21.83 -47.72 -38.58
N ARG A 388 22.79 -48.20 -37.79
CA ARG A 388 24.09 -48.65 -38.30
C ARG A 388 24.62 -49.82 -37.50
N GLY A 389 25.45 -50.63 -38.14
CA GLY A 389 26.12 -51.72 -37.47
C GLY A 389 27.19 -52.35 -38.34
N MET A 390 27.71 -53.46 -37.85
CA MET A 390 28.62 -54.33 -38.58
C MET A 390 28.11 -55.76 -38.46
N ILE A 391 28.32 -56.57 -39.49
CA ILE A 391 27.99 -57.99 -39.46
C ILE A 391 29.07 -58.82 -40.17
N ILE A 392 29.26 -60.07 -39.73
CA ILE A 392 30.18 -61.03 -40.36
C ILE A 392 29.35 -61.96 -41.25
N LEU A 393 29.78 -62.11 -42.49
CA LEU A 393 29.19 -63.03 -43.46
C LEU A 393 29.60 -64.46 -43.12
N ASP A 394 28.68 -65.41 -43.25
CA ASP A 394 28.92 -66.83 -43.00
C ASP A 394 29.80 -67.48 -44.08
N GLY A 395 29.93 -68.81 -44.02
CA GLY A 395 30.68 -69.59 -45.02
C GLY A 395 30.10 -69.53 -46.43
N ASN A 396 28.84 -69.09 -46.60
CA ASN A 396 28.18 -68.87 -47.87
C ASN A 396 28.25 -67.40 -48.32
N GLY A 397 28.88 -66.52 -47.53
CA GLY A 397 28.94 -65.10 -47.82
C GLY A 397 27.65 -64.36 -47.51
N GLN A 398 26.80 -64.88 -46.62
CA GLN A 398 25.50 -64.29 -46.27
C GLN A 398 25.41 -63.97 -44.78
N ALA A 399 24.63 -62.95 -44.43
CA ALA A 399 24.23 -62.72 -43.05
C ALA A 399 22.88 -61.99 -42.97
N THR A 400 22.08 -62.33 -41.96
CA THR A 400 20.83 -61.63 -41.62
C THR A 400 21.11 -60.58 -40.57
N VAL A 401 20.80 -59.32 -40.88
CA VAL A 401 20.83 -58.22 -39.92
C VAL A 401 19.47 -58.11 -39.24
N GLU A 402 19.48 -58.18 -37.90
CA GLU A 402 18.30 -57.93 -37.08
C GLU A 402 18.25 -56.46 -36.68
N LEU A 403 17.13 -55.81 -36.98
CA LEU A 403 16.82 -54.45 -36.54
C LEU A 403 15.97 -54.51 -35.27
N PRO A 404 15.85 -53.38 -34.53
CA PRO A 404 14.96 -53.34 -33.38
C PRO A 404 13.54 -53.76 -33.74
N THR A 405 12.84 -54.44 -32.83
CA THR A 405 11.50 -55.02 -33.08
C THR A 405 10.42 -54.00 -33.46
N TYR A 406 10.68 -52.71 -33.23
CA TYR A 406 9.80 -51.59 -33.58
C TYR A 406 10.16 -50.93 -34.92
N PHE A 407 11.20 -51.40 -35.64
CA PHE A 407 11.73 -50.71 -36.82
C PHE A 407 10.65 -50.49 -37.87
N ASP A 408 9.95 -51.54 -38.29
CA ASP A 408 8.91 -51.47 -39.32
C ASP A 408 7.70 -50.62 -38.87
N GLU A 409 7.49 -50.46 -37.56
CA GLU A 409 6.35 -49.70 -37.02
C GLU A 409 6.55 -48.17 -37.11
N ILE A 410 7.80 -47.70 -37.15
CA ILE A 410 8.12 -46.27 -37.09
C ILE A 410 8.91 -45.75 -38.29
N ASN A 411 9.14 -46.58 -39.31
CA ASN A 411 9.99 -46.24 -40.45
C ASN A 411 9.29 -46.52 -41.79
N THR A 412 9.60 -45.71 -42.79
CA THR A 412 9.22 -45.93 -44.20
C THR A 412 10.31 -45.39 -45.14
N ASN A 413 10.19 -45.59 -46.46
CA ASN A 413 11.14 -45.09 -47.47
C ASN A 413 12.61 -45.42 -47.14
N VAL A 414 12.89 -46.71 -46.98
CA VAL A 414 14.18 -47.22 -46.52
C VAL A 414 15.25 -47.11 -47.61
N SER A 415 16.47 -46.75 -47.23
CA SER A 415 17.67 -46.83 -48.07
C SER A 415 18.87 -47.44 -47.34
N TYR A 416 19.80 -48.01 -48.10
CA TYR A 416 20.92 -48.80 -47.58
C TYR A 416 22.26 -48.26 -48.05
N GLN A 417 23.26 -48.31 -47.17
CA GLN A 417 24.66 -48.13 -47.51
C GLN A 417 25.48 -49.27 -46.93
N LEU A 418 26.17 -50.03 -47.78
CA LEU A 418 27.02 -51.15 -47.37
C LEU A 418 28.49 -50.90 -47.75
N THR A 419 29.41 -51.22 -46.85
CA THR A 419 30.87 -51.11 -47.06
C THR A 419 31.56 -52.41 -46.71
N ALA A 420 32.35 -52.94 -47.64
CA ALA A 420 33.19 -54.10 -47.43
C ALA A 420 34.32 -53.81 -46.43
N ILE A 421 34.59 -54.72 -45.50
CA ILE A 421 35.72 -54.62 -44.55
C ILE A 421 36.57 -55.89 -44.64
N GLY A 422 37.83 -55.72 -45.01
CA GLY A 422 38.80 -56.81 -45.15
C GLY A 422 38.75 -57.53 -46.50
N THR A 423 37.90 -57.07 -47.43
CA THR A 423 37.80 -57.56 -48.81
C THR A 423 37.49 -56.40 -49.75
N PRO A 424 37.96 -56.43 -51.02
CA PRO A 424 37.53 -55.47 -52.04
C PRO A 424 36.16 -55.79 -52.64
N VAL A 425 35.58 -56.96 -52.32
CA VAL A 425 34.29 -57.40 -52.87
C VAL A 425 33.18 -56.56 -52.26
N GLN A 426 32.49 -55.78 -53.10
CA GLN A 426 31.37 -54.94 -52.67
C GLN A 426 30.20 -55.81 -52.19
N PRO A 427 29.77 -55.67 -50.93
CA PRO A 427 28.57 -56.34 -50.45
C PRO A 427 27.31 -55.70 -51.05
N TYR A 428 26.24 -56.49 -51.12
CA TYR A 428 24.94 -56.05 -51.62
C TYR A 428 23.81 -56.53 -50.68
N VAL A 429 22.67 -55.86 -50.76
CA VAL A 429 21.45 -56.26 -50.05
C VAL A 429 20.88 -57.47 -50.77
N LEU A 430 20.87 -58.63 -50.11
CA LEU A 430 20.34 -59.88 -50.62
C LEU A 430 18.81 -59.90 -50.54
N SER A 431 18.26 -59.36 -49.46
CA SER A 431 16.82 -59.19 -49.26
C SER A 431 16.57 -57.86 -48.56
N GLU A 432 15.61 -57.08 -49.06
CA GLU A 432 15.18 -55.81 -48.46
C GLU A 432 14.55 -56.03 -47.09
N ILE A 433 14.40 -54.95 -46.33
CA ILE A 433 13.86 -55.01 -44.96
C ILE A 433 12.42 -55.49 -45.01
N SER A 434 12.14 -56.54 -44.25
CA SER A 434 10.81 -57.02 -43.96
C SER A 434 10.83 -57.78 -42.63
N GLY A 435 9.86 -57.52 -41.76
CA GLY A 435 9.78 -58.16 -40.45
C GLY A 435 10.97 -57.80 -39.55
N ASN A 436 11.41 -56.53 -39.59
CA ASN A 436 12.58 -56.00 -38.87
C ASN A 436 13.91 -56.71 -39.19
N THR A 437 14.03 -57.36 -40.35
CA THR A 437 15.29 -58.01 -40.76
C THR A 437 15.59 -57.72 -42.22
N PHE A 438 16.86 -57.73 -42.58
CA PHE A 438 17.29 -57.73 -43.98
C PHE A 438 18.54 -58.58 -44.13
N GLU A 439 18.80 -59.05 -45.33
CA GLU A 439 19.94 -59.93 -45.60
C GLU A 439 20.99 -59.19 -46.43
N VAL A 440 22.25 -59.44 -46.10
CA VAL A 440 23.40 -58.95 -46.85
C VAL A 440 24.20 -60.13 -47.39
N ALA A 441 24.79 -59.95 -48.57
CA ALA A 441 25.67 -60.93 -49.17
C ALA A 441 26.96 -60.30 -49.72
N GLY A 442 28.03 -61.09 -49.79
CA GLY A 442 29.36 -60.67 -50.20
C GLY A 442 30.39 -61.80 -50.10
N GLU A 443 31.66 -61.46 -49.85
CA GLU A 443 32.74 -62.45 -49.72
C GLU A 443 32.59 -63.26 -48.40
N PRO A 444 32.62 -64.60 -48.45
CA PRO A 444 32.51 -65.46 -47.25
C PRO A 444 33.49 -65.13 -46.13
N ASN A 445 33.02 -65.22 -44.88
CA ASN A 445 33.80 -64.98 -43.66
C ASN A 445 34.40 -63.56 -43.55
N THR A 446 33.88 -62.59 -44.30
CA THR A 446 34.31 -61.18 -44.24
C THR A 446 33.32 -60.30 -43.49
N LYS A 447 33.69 -59.04 -43.24
CA LYS A 447 32.87 -58.08 -42.49
C LYS A 447 32.20 -57.07 -43.41
N VAL A 448 30.96 -56.71 -43.10
CA VAL A 448 30.20 -55.64 -43.75
C VAL A 448 29.82 -54.60 -42.72
N SER A 449 30.17 -53.33 -42.97
CA SER A 449 29.55 -52.20 -42.27
C SER A 449 28.30 -51.78 -43.02
N TRP A 450 27.21 -51.57 -42.31
CA TRP A 450 25.93 -51.19 -42.89
C TRP A 450 25.36 -49.94 -42.22
N THR A 451 24.62 -49.16 -42.99
CA THR A 451 23.80 -48.05 -42.51
C THR A 451 22.47 -48.10 -43.24
N VAL A 452 21.39 -47.87 -42.49
CA VAL A 452 20.03 -47.77 -42.98
C VAL A 452 19.51 -46.38 -42.63
N TYR A 453 18.99 -45.68 -43.63
CA TYR A 453 18.23 -44.45 -43.45
C TYR A 453 16.77 -44.73 -43.75
N ALA A 454 15.86 -44.15 -42.97
CA ALA A 454 14.43 -44.24 -43.22
C ALA A 454 13.73 -42.96 -42.78
N ASP A 455 12.63 -42.64 -43.46
CA ASP A 455 11.71 -41.60 -43.02
C ASP A 455 10.99 -42.06 -41.76
N ARG A 456 10.97 -41.19 -40.75
CA ARG A 456 10.16 -41.40 -39.55
C ARG A 456 8.68 -41.46 -39.92
N ASN A 457 7.97 -42.45 -39.39
CA ASN A 457 6.58 -42.77 -39.70
C ASN A 457 5.80 -43.34 -38.51
N ASP A 458 6.10 -42.91 -37.28
CA ASP A 458 5.32 -43.29 -36.10
C ASP A 458 3.92 -42.61 -36.09
N PRO A 459 3.00 -43.02 -35.18
CA PRO A 459 1.64 -42.50 -35.15
C PRO A 459 1.51 -40.97 -35.11
N TYR A 460 2.46 -40.25 -34.50
CA TYR A 460 2.45 -38.79 -34.50
C TYR A 460 2.63 -38.23 -35.91
N ILE A 461 3.63 -38.70 -36.65
CA ILE A 461 3.90 -38.27 -38.03
C ILE A 461 2.78 -38.70 -38.98
N GLN A 462 2.17 -39.87 -38.75
CA GLN A 462 1.03 -40.34 -39.54
C GLN A 462 -0.21 -39.46 -39.36
N GLN A 463 -0.44 -38.96 -38.15
CA GLN A 463 -1.59 -38.11 -37.82
C GLN A 463 -1.35 -36.62 -38.11
N ASN A 464 -0.08 -36.19 -38.22
CA ASN A 464 0.31 -34.79 -38.48
C ASN A 464 1.30 -34.73 -39.66
N PRO A 465 0.88 -35.15 -40.87
CA PRO A 465 1.79 -35.23 -42.03
C PRO A 465 2.42 -33.88 -42.41
N GLU A 466 1.74 -32.77 -42.15
CA GLU A 466 2.22 -31.40 -42.37
C GLU A 466 3.40 -31.01 -41.48
N ALA A 467 3.63 -31.69 -40.36
CA ALA A 467 4.79 -31.45 -39.50
C ALA A 467 6.13 -31.77 -40.23
N LYS A 468 6.07 -32.52 -41.33
CA LYS A 468 7.23 -32.80 -42.21
C LYS A 468 7.43 -31.76 -43.32
N ALA A 469 6.59 -30.72 -43.40
CA ALA A 469 6.73 -29.69 -44.43
C ALA A 469 8.02 -28.88 -44.24
N VAL A 470 8.92 -28.97 -45.23
CA VAL A 470 10.23 -28.30 -45.20
C VAL A 470 10.12 -26.82 -45.52
N GLU A 471 9.24 -26.49 -46.46
CA GLU A 471 8.99 -25.12 -46.90
C GLU A 471 7.58 -24.73 -46.48
N VAL A 472 7.50 -23.86 -45.47
CA VAL A 472 6.23 -23.37 -44.94
C VAL A 472 6.08 -21.89 -45.26
N GLN A 473 4.98 -21.54 -45.92
CA GLN A 473 4.64 -20.16 -46.19
C GLN A 473 4.28 -19.45 -44.88
N LYS A 474 4.97 -18.34 -44.57
CA LYS A 474 4.56 -17.47 -43.46
C LYS A 474 3.18 -16.87 -43.76
N THR A 475 2.32 -16.79 -42.75
CA THR A 475 0.96 -16.23 -42.83
C THR A 475 0.76 -15.13 -41.78
N GLY A 476 -0.24 -14.28 -41.98
CA GLY A 476 -0.59 -13.19 -41.05
C GLY A 476 0.59 -12.27 -40.74
N ASP A 477 0.71 -11.88 -39.46
CA ASP A 477 1.73 -10.93 -38.97
C ASP A 477 3.17 -11.43 -39.08
N ARG A 478 3.37 -12.72 -39.36
CA ARG A 478 4.69 -13.31 -39.60
C ARG A 478 5.24 -12.95 -40.98
N GLN A 479 4.40 -12.56 -41.95
CA GLN A 479 4.86 -12.18 -43.29
C GLN A 479 5.74 -10.93 -43.25
N GLY A 480 6.89 -10.96 -43.94
CA GLY A 480 7.87 -9.87 -43.94
C GLY A 480 8.72 -9.75 -42.66
N LYS A 481 8.50 -10.61 -41.65
CA LYS A 481 9.28 -10.65 -40.41
C LYS A 481 10.39 -11.69 -40.45
N TYR A 482 11.45 -11.45 -39.68
CA TYR A 482 12.66 -12.26 -39.63
C TYR A 482 12.84 -12.90 -38.24
N MET A 483 13.37 -14.12 -38.18
CA MET A 483 13.77 -14.72 -36.91
C MET A 483 14.97 -13.98 -36.31
N ASN A 484 15.98 -13.67 -37.13
CA ASN A 484 17.19 -12.92 -36.77
C ASN A 484 17.43 -11.79 -37.81
N PRO A 485 16.76 -10.63 -37.70
CA PRO A 485 16.84 -9.56 -38.72
C PRO A 485 18.26 -9.01 -38.94
N GLU A 486 19.11 -9.03 -37.91
CA GLU A 486 20.49 -8.53 -37.97
C GLU A 486 21.37 -9.26 -38.99
N LEU A 487 21.10 -10.55 -39.24
CA LEU A 487 21.83 -11.36 -40.22
C LEU A 487 21.55 -10.92 -41.67
N TYR A 488 20.48 -10.14 -41.87
CA TYR A 488 20.03 -9.63 -43.16
C TYR A 488 20.13 -8.10 -43.24
N GLY A 489 20.79 -7.45 -42.27
CA GLY A 489 20.91 -5.99 -42.19
C GLY A 489 19.58 -5.27 -41.95
N MET A 490 18.57 -5.98 -41.43
CA MET A 490 17.24 -5.43 -41.17
C MET A 490 17.11 -4.91 -39.73
N PRO A 491 16.27 -3.90 -39.46
CA PRO A 491 16.10 -3.34 -38.13
C PRO A 491 15.35 -4.29 -37.17
N ASN A 492 15.53 -4.13 -35.85
CA ASN A 492 14.85 -4.95 -34.82
C ASN A 492 13.32 -4.91 -34.92
N SER A 493 12.73 -3.83 -35.44
CA SER A 493 11.28 -3.71 -35.68
C SER A 493 10.74 -4.71 -36.73
N SER A 494 11.62 -5.33 -37.51
CA SER A 494 11.29 -6.40 -38.45
C SER A 494 11.45 -7.81 -37.86
N ALA A 495 11.84 -7.94 -36.59
CA ALA A 495 11.89 -9.22 -35.90
C ALA A 495 10.48 -9.83 -35.74
N MET A 496 10.38 -11.15 -35.87
CA MET A 496 9.18 -11.92 -35.53
C MET A 496 8.98 -11.96 -34.02
N PHE A 497 10.08 -12.13 -33.28
CA PHE A 497 10.13 -12.05 -31.82
C PHE A 497 11.19 -11.02 -31.42
N PRO A 498 10.80 -9.74 -31.27
CA PRO A 498 11.76 -8.68 -30.96
C PRO A 498 12.47 -8.94 -29.62
N LYS A 499 13.78 -8.68 -29.58
CA LYS A 499 14.55 -8.74 -28.33
C LYS A 499 13.99 -7.70 -27.36
N THR A 500 13.81 -8.10 -26.10
CA THR A 500 13.35 -7.18 -25.05
C THR A 500 14.32 -6.01 -24.94
N GLU A 501 13.81 -4.79 -25.02
CA GLU A 501 14.62 -3.60 -24.73
C GLU A 501 15.00 -3.61 -23.24
N THR A 502 16.26 -3.28 -22.94
CA THR A 502 16.69 -3.11 -21.56
C THR A 502 15.89 -1.98 -20.92
N GLN A 503 14.99 -2.32 -20.00
CA GLN A 503 14.31 -1.31 -19.20
C GLN A 503 15.35 -0.70 -18.25
N THR A 504 15.74 0.54 -18.52
CA THR A 504 16.69 1.27 -17.69
C THR A 504 15.99 1.82 -16.44
N GLY A 505 16.73 1.98 -15.33
CA GLY A 505 16.21 2.53 -14.08
C GLY A 505 15.61 3.94 -14.18
N SER A 506 15.64 4.57 -15.36
CA SER A 506 14.99 5.84 -15.69
C SER A 506 13.45 5.79 -15.61
N GLN A 507 12.83 4.60 -15.55
CA GLN A 507 11.40 4.43 -15.26
C GLN A 507 11.09 4.34 -13.75
N ARG A 508 12.11 4.39 -12.88
CA ARG A 508 11.88 4.54 -11.44
C ARG A 508 11.17 5.87 -11.22
N ASN A 509 9.98 5.84 -10.63
CA ASN A 509 9.32 7.07 -10.20
C ASN A 509 10.19 7.74 -9.12
N PRO A 510 10.83 8.90 -9.40
CA PRO A 510 11.78 9.50 -8.47
C PRO A 510 11.08 10.25 -7.33
N ASN A 511 9.76 10.43 -7.40
CA ASN A 511 9.00 11.29 -6.51
C ASN A 511 8.14 10.47 -5.54
N VAL A 512 8.79 9.74 -4.62
CA VAL A 512 8.15 9.37 -3.35
C VAL A 512 8.49 10.50 -2.37
N SER A 513 7.47 11.29 -2.01
CA SER A 513 7.56 12.58 -1.33
C SER A 513 8.40 12.58 -0.04
N GLN A 514 9.69 12.93 -0.14
CA GLN A 514 10.54 13.30 1.00
C GLN A 514 10.21 14.68 1.66
N PRO A 515 9.75 15.73 0.93
CA PRO A 515 9.65 17.09 1.50
C PRO A 515 8.64 17.32 2.64
N ALA A 516 7.73 16.37 2.91
CA ALA A 516 6.69 16.53 3.92
C ALA A 516 7.18 16.24 5.36
N LEU A 517 8.12 15.30 5.54
CA LEU A 517 8.52 14.81 6.86
C LEU A 517 9.35 15.84 7.66
N ASP A 518 10.33 16.48 7.03
CA ASP A 518 11.21 17.44 7.72
C ASP A 518 10.44 18.67 8.21
N ASN A 519 9.49 19.16 7.40
CA ASN A 519 8.61 20.27 7.76
C ASN A 519 7.68 19.92 8.93
N VAL A 520 7.19 18.68 9.02
CA VAL A 520 6.36 18.22 10.14
C VAL A 520 7.17 18.11 11.42
N ARG A 521 8.37 17.51 11.38
CA ARG A 521 9.27 17.42 12.55
C ARG A 521 9.66 18.81 13.07
N GLN A 522 9.93 19.75 12.18
CA GLN A 522 10.27 21.12 12.56
C GLN A 522 9.08 21.86 13.21
N LYS A 523 7.86 21.67 12.70
CA LYS A 523 6.64 22.24 13.32
C LYS A 523 6.38 21.64 14.71
N ALA A 524 6.57 20.33 14.88
CA ALA A 524 6.44 19.68 16.18
C ALA A 524 7.46 20.24 17.19
N ALA A 525 8.73 20.38 16.81
CA ALA A 525 9.78 20.92 17.68
C ALA A 525 9.53 22.37 18.12
N ASN A 526 8.89 23.17 17.26
CA ASN A 526 8.57 24.57 17.52
C ASN A 526 7.32 24.76 18.42
N THR A 527 6.57 23.70 18.72
CA THR A 527 5.39 23.76 19.58
C THR A 527 5.79 23.40 21.02
N GLN A 528 6.51 24.29 21.69
CA GLN A 528 6.85 24.11 23.11
C GLN A 528 5.65 24.47 24.01
N PRO A 529 5.47 23.82 25.18
CA PRO A 529 4.44 24.21 26.14
C PRO A 529 4.62 25.67 26.56
N VAL A 530 3.56 26.49 26.46
CA VAL A 530 3.59 27.85 27.00
C VAL A 530 3.66 27.74 28.52
N GLN A 531 4.84 27.95 29.11
CA GLN A 531 5.00 27.97 30.56
C GLN A 531 4.30 29.22 31.13
N MET A 532 3.09 29.03 31.65
CA MET A 532 2.49 30.02 32.54
C MET A 532 3.17 29.91 33.90
N ASN A 533 3.88 30.97 34.29
CA ASN A 533 4.48 31.10 35.60
C ASN A 533 3.36 30.93 36.64
N GLN A 534 3.36 29.83 37.40
CA GLN A 534 2.44 29.69 38.51
C GLN A 534 2.77 30.81 39.49
N GLY A 535 1.90 31.83 39.55
CA GLY A 535 2.01 32.85 40.57
C GLY A 535 1.96 32.14 41.92
N ASN A 536 3.10 32.05 42.60
CA ASN A 536 3.16 31.64 43.99
C ASN A 536 2.14 32.51 44.74
N GLY A 537 1.13 31.87 45.34
CA GLY A 537 0.20 32.55 46.22
C GLY A 537 0.97 33.24 47.34
N PRO A 538 0.50 34.40 47.83
CA PRO A 538 1.08 34.96 49.04
C PRO A 538 0.85 33.95 50.16
N SER A 539 1.92 33.57 50.85
CA SER A 539 1.86 32.84 52.10
C SER A 539 0.98 33.61 53.08
N GLU A 540 -0.02 32.93 53.63
CA GLU A 540 -0.80 33.41 54.78
C GLU A 540 0.15 33.65 55.96
N GLU A 541 0.17 34.89 56.46
CA GLU A 541 0.31 35.21 57.89
C GLU A 541 -0.98 35.88 58.37
#